data_AF-A0A932LDV4-F1
#
_entry.id   AF-A0A932LDV4-F1
#
_cell.length_a   1.000
_cell.length_b   1.000
_cell.length_c   1.000
_cell.angle_alpha   90.00
_cell.angle_beta   90.00
_cell.angle_gamma   90.00
#
_symmetry.space_group_name_H-M   'P 1'
#
loop_
_entity.id
_entity.type
_entity.pdbx_description
1 polymer ?
#
loop_
_entity_poly.entity_id
_entity_poly.type
_entity_poly.pdbx_seq_one_letter_code
_entity_poly.pdbx_strand_id
1 'polypeptide(L)'
;MSNTMRIAIIGDYNPGNRTHRATNDGIRQAADFLAIIAEINWLPTPTLVGPEAQKGLEQFDGLWASPGSPYQSKEGALAAIRFARERDWPFVGT
;
A
#
# COMPACT_ATOMS: atom_id res chain seq x y z
N MET A 1 -24.90 -3.91 -0.57
CA MET A 1 -23.77 -3.99 0.37
C MET A 1 -22.61 -3.29 -0.31
N SER A 2 -22.06 -2.23 0.26
CA SER A 2 -20.83 -1.63 -0.28
C SER A 2 -19.67 -2.55 0.07
N ASN A 3 -19.03 -3.14 -0.94
CA ASN A 3 -17.85 -3.97 -0.76
C ASN A 3 -16.66 -3.04 -0.51
N THR A 4 -16.25 -2.89 0.75
CA THR A 4 -15.10 -2.05 1.12
C THR A 4 -13.81 -2.84 0.93
N MET A 5 -12.89 -2.27 0.15
CA MET A 5 -11.55 -2.79 -0.12
C MET A 5 -10.51 -1.95 0.63
N ARG A 6 -9.70 -2.58 1.47
CA ARG A 6 -8.60 -1.95 2.20
C ARG A 6 -7.29 -2.15 1.46
N ILE A 7 -6.69 -1.05 1.00
CA ILE A 7 -5.45 -1.06 0.22
C ILE A 7 -4.36 -0.37 1.04
N ALA A 8 -3.30 -1.11 1.36
CA ALA A 8 -2.11 -0.53 1.98
C ALA A 8 -1.09 -0.13 0.92
N ILE A 9 -0.71 1.15 0.92
CA ILE A 9 0.37 1.68 0.10
C ILE A 9 1.66 1.66 0.93
N ILE A 10 2.63 0.88 0.49
CA ILE A 10 3.97 0.78 1.06
C ILE A 10 4.80 1.94 0.54
N GLY A 11 4.98 2.97 1.38
CA GLY A 11 5.67 4.19 0.97
C GLY A 11 5.60 5.31 1.99
N ASP A 12 6.58 6.22 1.94
CA ASP A 12 6.69 7.34 2.87
C ASP A 12 5.93 8.54 2.30
N TYR A 13 4.62 8.63 2.60
CA TYR A 13 3.74 9.60 1.97
C TYR A 13 4.26 11.04 2.06
N ASN A 14 4.34 11.70 0.91
CA ASN A 14 4.68 13.11 0.80
C ASN A 14 3.60 13.83 -0.04
N PRO A 15 2.78 14.72 0.56
CA PRO A 15 1.73 15.43 -0.18
C PRO A 15 2.29 16.37 -1.25
N GLY A 16 3.57 16.77 -1.18
CA GLY A 16 4.26 17.50 -2.24
C GLY A 16 4.61 16.64 -3.46
N ASN A 17 4.73 15.32 -3.29
CA ASN A 17 5.04 14.41 -4.38
C ASN A 17 3.83 14.18 -5.29
N ARG A 18 3.95 14.56 -6.57
CA ARG A 18 2.89 14.41 -7.58
C ARG A 18 2.49 12.94 -7.78
N THR A 19 3.44 12.00 -7.74
CA THR A 19 3.13 10.59 -8.00
C THR A 19 2.29 9.99 -6.89
N HIS A 20 2.53 10.35 -5.62
CA HIS A 20 1.76 9.85 -4.49
C HIS A 20 0.29 10.31 -4.56
N ARG A 21 0.08 11.58 -4.94
CA ARG A 21 -1.28 12.09 -5.18
C ARG A 21 -1.95 11.36 -6.34
N ALA A 22 -1.23 11.18 -7.45
CA ALA A 22 -1.74 10.46 -8.62
C ALA A 22 -2.09 8.99 -8.31
N THR A 23 -1.31 8.30 -7.46
CA THR A 23 -1.65 6.94 -6.98
C THR A 23 -2.97 6.95 -6.23
N ASN A 24 -3.17 7.89 -5.28
CA ASN A 24 -4.43 8.02 -4.55
C ASN A 24 -5.60 8.28 -5.49
N ASP A 25 -5.44 9.20 -6.43
CA ASP A 25 -6.49 9.58 -7.38
C ASP A 25 -6.83 8.43 -8.33
N GLY A 26 -5.83 7.67 -8.80
CA GLY A 26 -6.02 6.49 -9.64
C GLY A 26 -6.81 5.39 -8.93
N ILE A 27 -6.50 5.12 -7.66
CA ILE A 27 -7.26 4.14 -6.86
C ILE A 27 -8.71 4.60 -6.67
N ARG A 28 -8.94 5.89 -6.35
CA ARG A 28 -10.30 6.44 -6.21
C ARG A 28 -11.09 6.33 -7.52
N GLN A 29 -10.50 6.71 -8.65
CA GLN A 29 -11.15 6.59 -9.96
C GLN A 29 -11.51 5.15 -10.29
N ALA A 30 -10.64 4.19 -9.99
CA ALA A 30 -10.94 2.76 -10.17
C ALA A 30 -12.07 2.29 -9.25
N ALA A 31 -12.07 2.72 -7.99
CA ALA A 31 -13.13 2.39 -7.03
C ALA A 31 -14.49 2.95 -7.46
N ASP A 32 -14.53 4.21 -7.91
CA ASP A 32 -15.73 4.85 -8.43
C ASP A 32 -16.28 4.11 -9.66
N PHE A 33 -15.40 3.74 -10.60
CA PHE A 33 -15.79 2.98 -11.79
C PHE A 33 -16.38 1.60 -11.46
N LEU A 34 -15.83 0.93 -10.44
CA LEU A 34 -16.29 -0.38 -9.98
C LEU A 34 -17.47 -0.30 -8.98
N ALA A 35 -17.90 0.90 -8.59
CA ALA A 35 -18.90 1.13 -7.55
C ALA A 35 -18.58 0.43 -6.21
N ILE A 36 -17.31 0.46 -5.80
CA ILE A 36 -16.82 -0.06 -4.51
C ILE A 36 -16.27 1.07 -3.63
N ILE A 37 -16.07 0.80 -2.34
CA ILE A 37 -15.38 1.73 -1.44
C ILE A 37 -13.92 1.28 -1.34
N ALA A 38 -12.96 2.16 -1.61
CA ALA A 38 -11.55 1.90 -1.39
C ALA A 38 -11.02 2.72 -0.21
N GLU A 39 -10.58 2.04 0.84
CA GLU A 39 -9.86 2.62 1.96
C GLU A 39 -8.35 2.56 1.66
N ILE A 40 -7.74 3.73 1.50
CA ILE A 40 -6.32 3.86 1.12
C ILE A 40 -5.51 4.25 2.34
N ASN A 41 -4.59 3.39 2.74
CA ASN A 41 -3.73 3.60 3.92
C ASN A 41 -2.27 3.62 3.49
N TRP A 42 -1.62 4.77 3.66
CA TRP A 42 -0.16 4.84 3.49
C TRP A 42 0.53 4.32 4.74
N LEU A 43 1.37 3.31 4.56
CA LEU A 43 2.19 2.71 5.61
C LEU A 43 3.63 3.19 5.44
N PRO A 44 4.14 4.05 6.34
CA PRO A 44 5.53 4.50 6.31
C PRO A 44 6.46 3.29 6.36
N THR A 45 7.47 3.27 5.49
CA THR A 45 8.35 2.11 5.38
C THR A 45 9.10 1.77 6.68
N PRO A 46 9.46 2.71 7.58
CA PRO A 46 10.05 2.36 8.87
C PRO A 46 9.14 1.55 9.80
N THR A 47 7.81 1.65 9.67
CA THR A 47 6.87 0.90 10.53
C THR A 47 6.69 -0.55 10.09
N LEU A 48 7.31 -0.94 8.97
CA LEU A 48 7.16 -2.25 8.34
C LEU A 48 8.33 -3.19 8.67
N VAL A 49 9.12 -2.86 9.68
CA VAL A 49 10.24 -3.66 10.18
C VAL A 49 9.80 -4.45 11.41
N GLY A 50 10.21 -5.71 11.48
CA GLY A 50 9.98 -6.58 12.64
C GLY A 50 8.70 -7.43 12.58
N PRO A 51 8.48 -8.29 13.60
CA PRO A 51 7.45 -9.32 13.56
C PRO A 51 6.01 -8.79 13.57
N GLU A 52 5.75 -7.67 14.26
CA GLU A 52 4.41 -7.09 14.34
C GLU A 52 3.96 -6.41 13.03
N ALA A 53 4.91 -6.04 12.15
CA ALA A 53 4.60 -5.44 10.86
C ALA A 53 3.75 -6.36 9.99
N GLN A 54 4.00 -7.68 10.03
CA GLN A 54 3.25 -8.64 9.23
C GLN A 54 1.78 -8.72 9.63
N LYS A 55 1.49 -8.78 10.95
CA LYS A 55 0.11 -8.69 11.45
C LYS A 55 -0.56 -7.38 11.06
N GLY A 56 0.24 -6.31 10.99
CA GLY A 56 -0.14 -5.03 10.40
C GLY A 56 -0.71 -5.16 8.98
N LEU A 57 0.01 -5.87 8.12
CA LEU A 57 -0.30 -6.03 6.69
C LEU A 57 -1.49 -6.96 6.42
N GLU A 58 -1.74 -7.95 7.28
CA GLU A 58 -2.87 -8.89 7.17
C GLU A 58 -4.26 -8.22 7.24
N GLN A 59 -4.31 -6.95 7.67
CA GLN A 59 -5.55 -6.18 7.80
C GLN A 59 -6.05 -5.64 6.46
N PHE A 60 -5.23 -5.71 5.41
CA PHE A 60 -5.48 -5.12 4.10
C PHE A 60 -5.75 -6.20 3.05
N ASP A 61 -6.66 -5.94 2.13
CA ASP A 61 -7.02 -6.87 1.07
C ASP A 61 -5.97 -6.89 -0.08
N GLY A 62 -5.12 -5.86 -0.15
CA GLY A 62 -4.06 -5.77 -1.14
C GLY A 62 -3.00 -4.74 -0.78
N LEU A 63 -1.79 -4.95 -1.31
CA LEU A 63 -0.62 -4.12 -1.05
C LEU A 63 -0.13 -3.44 -2.34
N TRP A 64 0.32 -2.19 -2.23
CA TRP A 64 0.85 -1.42 -3.35
C TRP A 64 2.19 -0.76 -2.98
N ALA A 65 3.29 -1.14 -3.62
CA ALA A 65 4.57 -0.43 -3.46
C ALA A 65 4.61 0.88 -4.27
N SER A 66 4.69 2.02 -3.58
CA SER A 66 4.60 3.34 -4.20
C SER A 66 5.86 3.72 -4.99
N PRO A 67 5.75 4.54 -6.05
CA PRO A 67 6.95 5.07 -6.71
C PRO A 67 7.65 6.09 -5.80
N GLY A 68 8.95 6.31 -6.01
CA GLY A 68 9.70 7.37 -5.31
C GLY A 68 10.83 6.89 -4.38
N SER A 69 11.50 5.78 -4.73
CA SER A 69 12.76 5.42 -4.08
C SER A 69 13.77 6.59 -4.13
N PRO A 70 14.60 6.79 -3.11
CA PRO A 70 14.79 5.91 -1.95
C PRO A 70 13.67 6.04 -0.90
N TYR A 71 13.21 4.91 -0.39
CA TYR A 71 12.37 4.85 0.81
C TYR A 71 13.20 5.21 2.05
N GLN A 72 12.54 5.73 3.08
CA GLN A 72 13.17 5.97 4.38
C GLN A 72 13.71 4.67 4.99
N SER A 73 12.99 3.55 4.82
CA SER A 73 13.46 2.22 5.17
C SER A 73 13.35 1.26 3.98
N LYS A 74 14.49 0.98 3.34
CA LYS A 74 14.59 -0.08 2.33
C LYS A 74 14.19 -1.45 2.91
N GLU A 75 14.57 -1.72 4.16
CA GLU A 75 14.25 -2.98 4.84
C GLU A 75 12.75 -3.18 4.98
N GLY A 76 12.02 -2.17 5.46
CA GLY A 76 10.57 -2.27 5.62
C GLY A 76 9.82 -2.40 4.30
N ALA A 77 10.27 -1.70 3.25
CA ALA A 77 9.71 -1.89 1.91
C ALA A 77 9.90 -3.34 1.41
N LEU A 78 11.11 -3.90 1.55
CA LEU A 78 11.38 -5.29 1.16
C LEU A 78 10.63 -6.31 2.03
N ALA A 79 10.46 -6.03 3.32
CA ALA A 79 9.69 -6.88 4.23
C ALA A 79 8.22 -6.97 3.80
N ALA A 80 7.59 -5.85 3.43
CA ALA A 80 6.22 -5.85 2.93
C ALA A 80 6.07 -6.55 1.56
N ILE A 81 7.03 -6.35 0.66
CA ILE A 81 7.06 -7.07 -0.63
C ILE A 81 7.20 -8.59 -0.40
N ARG A 82 8.09 -9.00 0.52
CA ARG A 82 8.27 -10.40 0.88
C ARG A 82 6.98 -10.99 1.44
N PHE A 83 6.35 -10.31 2.41
CA PHE A 83 5.06 -10.72 2.96
C PHE A 83 4.05 -11.00 1.85
N ALA A 84 3.91 -10.08 0.89
CA ALA A 84 2.93 -10.24 -0.18
C ALA A 84 3.24 -11.46 -1.06
N ARG A 85 4.49 -11.57 -1.49
CA ARG A 85 4.93 -12.61 -2.43
C ARG A 85 4.96 -14.02 -1.84
N GLU A 86 5.30 -14.15 -0.55
CA GLU A 86 5.41 -15.46 0.11
C GLU A 86 4.06 -16.00 0.59
N ARG A 87 3.02 -15.16 0.59
CA ARG A 87 1.69 -15.49 1.13
C ARG A 87 0.56 -15.38 0.10
N ASP A 88 0.91 -15.21 -1.17
CA ASP A 88 -0.02 -15.02 -2.28
C ASP A 88 -1.00 -13.84 -2.04
N TRP A 89 -0.48 -12.77 -1.44
CA TRP A 89 -1.26 -11.56 -1.17
C TRP A 89 -1.30 -10.69 -2.43
N PRO A 90 -2.46 -10.14 -2.82
CA PRO A 90 -2.55 -9.22 -3.95
C PRO A 90 -1.55 -8.08 -3.83
N PHE A 91 -0.71 -7.90 -4.85
CA PHE A 91 0.40 -6.97 -4.84
C PHE A 91 0.57 -6.23 -6.17
N VAL A 92 0.77 -4.91 -6.11
CA VAL A 92 1.15 -4.06 -7.25
C VAL A 92 2.40 -3.27 -6.90
N GLY A 93 3.29 -3.07 -7.87
CA GLY A 93 4.44 -2.16 -7.74
C GLY A 93 4.53 -1.23 -8.95
N THR A 94 4.86 0.04 -8.71
CA THR A 94 4.93 1.10 -9.73
C THR A 94 6.18 1.94 -9.59
#